data_AF-A0AAU6VMF2-F1
#
_entry.id   AF-A0AAU6VMF2-F1
#
_cell.length_a   1.000
_cell.length_b   1.000
_cell.length_c   1.000
_cell.angle_alpha   90.00
_cell.angle_beta   90.00
_cell.angle_gamma   90.00
#
_symmetry.space_group_name_H-M   'P 1'
#
loop_
_entity.id
_entity.type
_entity.pdbx_description
1 polymer ?
#
loop_
_entity_poly.entity_id
_entity_poly.type
_entity_poly.pdbx_seq_one_letter_code
_entity_poly.pdbx_strand_id
1 'polypeptide(L)'
;MEMTILFARFGEMEGRPWANAQTATDFDADSESAGCQVGKIDVTTDNNCSVPRKLHRALVEAKGPVVIKADIGQKSKAGKVTSLIKDFTLVNGKV
;
A
#
# COMPACT_ATOMS: atom_id res chain seq x y z
N MET A 1 -7.64 -5.29 6.62
CA MET A 1 -7.88 -3.85 6.76
C MET A 1 -8.18 -3.28 5.38
N GLU A 2 -9.23 -2.48 5.22
CA GLU A 2 -9.50 -1.83 3.93
C GLU A 2 -8.69 -0.55 3.78
N MET A 3 -8.16 -0.31 2.58
CA MET A 3 -7.39 0.90 2.28
C MET A 3 -7.39 1.21 0.79
N THR A 4 -7.40 2.50 0.47
CA THR A 4 -7.25 3.00 -0.90
C THR A 4 -5.77 3.10 -1.24
N ILE A 5 -5.33 2.40 -2.27
CA ILE A 5 -3.98 2.46 -2.82
C ILE A 5 -3.97 3.43 -4.00
N LEU A 6 -3.16 4.47 -3.89
CA LEU A 6 -2.98 5.48 -4.94
C LEU A 6 -1.80 5.15 -5.86
N PHE A 7 -0.79 4.47 -5.32
CA PHE A 7 0.48 4.23 -6.00
C PHE A 7 1.17 3.01 -5.39
N ALA A 8 1.87 2.24 -6.22
CA ALA A 8 2.71 1.14 -5.78
C ALA A 8 4.01 1.10 -6.59
N ARG A 9 5.14 0.89 -5.91
CA ARG A 9 6.46 0.73 -6.54
C ARG A 9 7.21 -0.41 -5.90
N PHE A 10 7.99 -1.11 -6.72
CA PHE A 10 8.93 -2.13 -6.29
C PHE A 10 10.20 -2.05 -7.13
N GLY A 11 11.28 -2.65 -6.63
CA GLY A 11 12.57 -2.69 -7.30
C GLY A 11 13.68 -3.06 -6.32
N GLU A 12 14.85 -2.49 -6.52
CA GLU A 12 15.99 -2.63 -5.64
C GLU A 12 16.37 -1.27 -5.04
N MET A 13 16.73 -1.27 -3.76
CA MET A 13 17.24 -0.10 -3.06
C MET A 13 18.45 -0.56 -2.22
N GLU A 14 19.60 0.09 -2.40
CA GLU A 14 20.85 -0.27 -1.70
C GLU A 14 21.22 -1.77 -1.87
N GLY A 15 20.99 -2.32 -3.07
CA GLY A 15 21.27 -3.72 -3.37
C GLY A 15 20.32 -4.73 -2.70
N ARG A 16 19.18 -4.27 -2.14
CA ARG A 16 18.17 -5.13 -1.51
C ARG A 16 16.81 -4.96 -2.17
N PRO A 17 16.00 -6.04 -2.29
CA PRO A 17 14.62 -5.93 -2.75
C PRO A 17 13.84 -4.93 -1.89
N TRP A 18 13.08 -4.06 -2.54
CA TRP A 18 12.32 -3.01 -1.91
C TRP A 18 10.95 -2.84 -2.58
N ALA A 19 9.91 -2.59 -1.78
CA ALA A 19 8.58 -2.26 -2.27
C ALA A 19 7.79 -1.42 -1.27
N ASN A 20 7.01 -0.47 -1.79
CA ASN A 20 6.09 0.34 -1.01
C ASN A 20 4.82 0.72 -1.79
N ALA A 21 3.82 1.19 -1.06
CA ALA A 21 2.60 1.76 -1.59
C ALA A 21 2.26 3.08 -0.90
N GLN A 22 1.55 3.96 -1.60
CA GLN A 22 0.90 5.13 -1.01
C GLN A 22 -0.57 4.85 -0.78
N THR A 23 -1.03 5.12 0.44
CA THR A 23 -2.41 4.91 0.87
C THR A 23 -3.10 6.26 1.04
N ALA A 24 -4.41 6.33 0.83
CA ALA A 24 -5.22 7.46 1.26
C ALA A 24 -6.09 7.07 2.46
N THR A 25 -6.20 7.94 3.45
CA THR A 25 -7.28 7.86 4.44
C THR A 25 -8.58 8.33 3.83
N ASP A 26 -9.69 7.98 4.46
CA ASP A 26 -10.96 8.62 4.20
C ASP A 26 -10.87 10.12 4.54
N PHE A 27 -11.81 10.88 4.00
CA PHE A 27 -11.96 12.29 4.33
C PHE A 27 -12.34 12.41 5.80
N ASP A 28 -11.56 13.16 6.55
CA ASP A 28 -11.86 13.53 7.93
C ASP A 28 -11.90 15.06 8.02
N ALA A 29 -12.74 15.57 8.93
CA ALA A 29 -12.86 17.00 9.17
C ALA A 29 -13.18 17.28 10.63
N ASP A 30 -12.36 18.14 11.23
CA ASP A 30 -12.56 18.73 12.55
C ASP A 30 -12.61 20.27 12.44
N SER A 31 -12.63 20.96 13.58
CA SER A 31 -12.73 22.42 13.64
C SER A 31 -11.48 23.15 13.14
N GLU A 32 -10.33 22.47 13.03
CA GLU A 32 -9.03 23.05 12.70
C GLU A 32 -8.44 22.48 11.40
N SER A 33 -8.95 21.36 10.89
CA SER A 33 -8.42 20.65 9.75
C SER A 33 -9.49 19.84 9.00
N ALA A 34 -9.35 19.71 7.67
CA ALA A 34 -10.21 18.87 6.86
C ALA A 34 -9.44 18.33 5.63
N GLY A 35 -9.69 17.07 5.26
CA GLY A 35 -9.13 16.47 4.06
C GLY A 35 -8.83 14.98 4.21
N CYS A 36 -8.24 14.41 3.14
CA CYS A 36 -7.65 13.08 3.16
C CYS A 36 -6.15 13.19 3.44
N GLN A 37 -5.58 12.23 4.14
CA GLN A 37 -4.15 12.12 4.35
C GLN A 37 -3.54 11.02 3.48
N VAL A 38 -2.37 11.30 2.89
CA VAL A 38 -1.62 10.31 2.13
C VAL A 38 -0.53 9.69 3.01
N GLY A 39 -0.65 8.40 3.24
CA GLY A 39 0.32 7.58 3.97
C GLY A 39 1.28 6.84 3.04
N LYS A 40 2.36 6.31 3.62
CA LYS A 40 3.23 5.33 2.97
C LYS A 40 3.23 4.06 3.79
N ILE A 41 3.11 2.92 3.12
CA ILE A 41 3.19 1.59 3.74
C ILE A 41 4.17 0.73 2.95
N ASP A 42 4.96 -0.06 3.68
CA ASP A 42 5.86 -1.02 3.05
C ASP A 42 5.04 -2.23 2.53
N VAL A 43 5.48 -2.83 1.42
CA VAL A 43 4.88 -4.05 0.86
C VAL A 43 5.92 -5.17 0.91
N THR A 44 5.50 -6.41 1.18
CA THR A 44 6.45 -7.53 1.20
C THR A 44 7.12 -7.72 -0.15
N THR A 45 8.41 -8.06 -0.11
CA THR A 45 9.23 -8.39 -1.28
C THR A 45 9.42 -9.89 -1.45
N ASP A 46 8.78 -10.70 -0.59
CA ASP A 46 8.81 -12.15 -0.64
C ASP A 46 8.30 -12.69 -2.00
N ASN A 47 8.73 -13.91 -2.32
CA ASN A 47 8.36 -14.59 -3.57
C ASN A 47 8.59 -13.71 -4.80
N ASN A 48 9.79 -13.12 -4.91
CA ASN A 48 10.21 -12.26 -6.03
C ASN A 48 9.27 -11.06 -6.28
N CYS A 49 8.91 -10.36 -5.21
CA CYS A 49 8.03 -9.19 -5.27
C CYS A 49 6.64 -9.51 -5.88
N SER A 50 6.10 -10.71 -5.64
CA SER A 50 4.81 -11.15 -6.19
C SER A 50 3.65 -10.22 -5.83
N VAL A 51 3.57 -9.79 -4.57
CA VAL A 51 2.51 -8.92 -4.03
C VAL A 51 2.55 -7.51 -4.62
N PRO A 52 3.69 -6.77 -4.62
CA PRO A 52 3.72 -5.45 -5.24
C PRO A 52 3.58 -5.50 -6.76
N ARG A 53 3.97 -6.60 -7.44
CA ARG A 53 3.66 -6.82 -8.86
C ARG A 53 2.16 -6.92 -9.10
N LYS A 54 1.45 -7.70 -8.26
CA LYS A 54 -0.02 -7.83 -8.31
C LYS A 54 -0.69 -6.47 -8.08
N LEU A 55 -0.19 -5.68 -7.12
CA LEU A 55 -0.73 -4.36 -6.81
C LEU A 55 -0.49 -3.34 -7.95
N HIS A 56 0.72 -3.32 -8.50
CA HIS A 56 1.05 -2.52 -9.68
C HIS A 56 0.13 -2.86 -10.87
N ARG A 57 -0.07 -4.15 -11.14
CA ARG A 57 -0.97 -4.60 -12.21
C ARG A 57 -2.39 -4.10 -11.99
N ALA A 58 -2.93 -4.20 -10.78
CA ALA A 58 -4.28 -3.73 -10.47
C ALA A 58 -4.44 -2.21 -10.71
N LEU A 59 -3.45 -1.41 -10.32
CA LEU A 59 -3.45 0.04 -10.57
C LEU A 59 -3.39 0.37 -12.07
N VAL A 60 -2.57 -0.34 -12.85
CA VAL A 60 -2.49 -0.17 -14.30
C VAL A 60 -3.81 -0.55 -14.99
N GLU A 61 -4.42 -1.65 -14.57
CA GLU A 61 -5.71 -2.10 -15.12
C GLU A 61 -6.85 -1.13 -14.77
N ALA A 62 -6.87 -0.58 -13.55
CA ALA A 62 -7.85 0.40 -13.11
C ALA A 62 -7.64 1.80 -13.69
N LYS A 63 -6.42 2.13 -14.15
CA LYS A 63 -5.99 3.48 -14.55
C LYS A 63 -6.24 4.53 -13.45
N GLY A 64 -6.08 4.13 -12.19
CA GLY A 64 -6.39 4.96 -11.05
C GLY A 64 -6.23 4.23 -9.72
N PRO A 65 -6.68 4.84 -8.61
CA PRO A 65 -6.68 4.22 -7.30
C PRO A 65 -7.46 2.91 -7.25
N VAL A 66 -7.04 1.99 -6.38
CA VAL A 66 -7.77 0.74 -6.09
C VAL A 66 -8.01 0.60 -4.60
N VAL A 67 -9.17 0.07 -4.23
CA VAL A 67 -9.47 -0.28 -2.84
C VAL A 67 -9.11 -1.75 -2.62
N ILE A 68 -8.32 -2.01 -1.58
CA ILE A 68 -7.90 -3.37 -1.21
C ILE A 68 -8.32 -3.70 0.20
N LYS A 69 -8.57 -4.99 0.45
CA LYS A 69 -8.57 -5.56 1.79
C LYS A 69 -7.20 -6.19 2.01
N ALA A 70 -6.33 -5.45 2.69
CA ALA A 70 -4.96 -5.83 2.97
C ALA A 70 -4.86 -6.79 4.16
N ASP A 71 -4.02 -7.82 4.02
CA ASP A 71 -3.45 -8.58 5.13
C ASP A 71 -2.16 -7.89 5.61
N ILE A 72 -2.16 -7.47 6.87
CA ILE A 72 -1.10 -6.64 7.44
C ILE A 72 -0.21 -7.47 8.35
N GLY A 73 1.07 -7.49 7.99
CA GLY A 73 2.16 -7.94 8.82
C GLY A 73 2.88 -6.84 9.55
N GLN A 74 3.90 -7.28 10.28
CA GLN A 74 4.84 -6.40 10.94
C GLN A 74 6.26 -6.78 10.51
N LYS A 75 7.13 -5.78 10.41
CA LYS A 75 8.58 -5.98 10.26
C LYS A 75 9.33 -4.98 11.13
N SER A 76 10.51 -5.38 11.61
CA SER A 76 11.42 -4.48 12.30
C SER A 76 12.26 -3.70 11.29
N LYS A 77 12.26 -2.38 11.39
CA LYS A 77 13.06 -1.47 10.57
C LYS A 77 13.70 -0.43 11.48
N ALA A 78 15.04 -0.43 11.55
CA ALA A 78 15.81 0.45 12.44
C ALA A 78 15.32 0.43 13.91
N GLY A 79 15.03 -0.77 14.44
CA GLY A 79 14.58 -0.94 15.83
C GLY A 79 13.11 -0.58 16.08
N LYS A 80 12.37 -0.12 15.06
CA LYS A 80 10.93 0.17 15.14
C LYS A 80 10.13 -0.92 14.45
N VAL A 81 9.00 -1.31 15.06
CA VAL A 81 8.02 -2.18 14.42
C VAL A 81 7.22 -1.33 13.42
N THR A 82 7.17 -1.78 12.18
CA THR A 82 6.48 -1.10 11.08
C THR A 82 5.51 -2.06 10.40
N SER A 83 4.35 -1.55 10.01
CA SER A 83 3.34 -2.31 9.27
C SER A 83 3.79 -2.61 7.84
N LEU A 84 3.39 -3.77 7.33
CA LEU A 84 3.77 -4.31 6.04
C LEU A 84 2.55 -4.96 5.37
N ILE A 85 2.27 -4.68 4.10
CA ILE A 85 1.26 -5.45 3.35
C ILE A 85 1.88 -6.80 2.96
N LYS A 86 1.32 -7.91 3.46
CA LYS A 86 1.76 -9.27 3.10
C LYS A 86 1.02 -9.86 1.92
N ASP A 87 -0.28 -9.59 1.82
CA ASP A 87 -1.13 -9.95 0.68
C ASP A 87 -2.37 -9.05 0.70
N PHE A 88 -3.21 -9.16 -0.33
CA PHE A 88 -4.47 -8.43 -0.40
C PHE A 88 -5.46 -9.08 -1.37
N THR A 89 -6.73 -8.75 -1.17
CA THR A 89 -7.79 -8.91 -2.17
C THR A 89 -8.29 -7.56 -2.63
N LEU A 90 -8.64 -7.45 -3.91
CA LEU A 90 -9.32 -6.25 -4.42
C LEU A 90 -10.74 -6.22 -3.85
N VAL A 91 -11.14 -5.06 -3.34
CA VAL A 91 -12.54 -4.82 -2.99
C VAL A 91 -13.22 -4.40 -4.29
N ASN A 92 -14.21 -5.18 -4.73
CA ASN A 92 -14.94 -4.87 -5.97
C ASN A 92 -15.65 -3.51 -5.84
N GLY A 93 -15.13 -2.51 -6.54
CA GLY A 93 -15.75 -1.21 -6.67
C GLY A 93 -14.95 -0.37 -7.66
N LYS A 94 -15.49 -0.17 -8.86
CA LYS A 94 -15.08 0.97 -9.67
C LYS A 94 -15.23 2.21 -8.79
N VAL A 95 -14.18 3.00 -8.67
CA VAL A 95 -14.32 4.42 -8.29
C VAL A 95 -15.09 5.12 -9.41
#